data_AF-A0A4P2R3X8-F1
#
_entry.id   AF-A0A4P2R3X8-F1
#
_cell.length_a   1.000
_cell.length_b   1.000
_cell.length_c   1.000
_cell.angle_alpha   90.00
_cell.angle_beta   90.00
_cell.angle_gamma   90.00
#
_symmetry.space_group_name_H-M   'P 1'
#
loop_
_entity.id
_entity.type
_entity.pdbx_description
1 polymer ?
#
loop_
_entity_poly.entity_id
_entity_poly.type
_entity_poly.pdbx_seq_one_letter_code
_entity_poly.pdbx_strand_id
1 'polypeptide(L)' 'MPSGIEVHEGIVYATDHATSRFYAFDLTGRLVRTLDTGLPAGSLAGFTFGPDGKLYFVDLRSSRVYRIDPIL' A
#
# COMPACT_ATOMS: atom_id res chain seq x y z
N MET A 1 10.68 -7.24 8.57
CA MET A 1 10.88 -7.06 7.11
C MET A 1 10.42 -5.65 6.78
N PRO A 2 10.97 -4.97 5.75
CA PRO A 2 10.69 -3.55 5.57
C PRO A 2 9.26 -3.31 5.11
N SER A 3 8.67 -2.26 5.67
CA SER A 3 7.48 -1.59 5.15
C SER A 3 7.85 -0.72 3.94
N GLY A 4 6.97 -0.64 2.95
CA GLY A 4 7.10 0.31 1.84
C GLY A 4 6.54 1.69 2.20
N ILE A 5 7.10 2.73 1.58
CA ILE A 5 6.62 4.11 1.65
C ILE A 5 6.79 4.78 0.27
N GLU A 6 5.76 5.47 -0.21
CA GLU A 6 5.78 6.20 -1.49
C GLU A 6 4.87 7.44 -1.40
N VAL A 7 5.24 8.51 -2.09
CA VAL A 7 4.39 9.70 -2.24
C VAL A 7 3.75 9.69 -3.62
N HIS A 8 2.43 9.78 -3.70
CA HIS A 8 1.69 9.85 -4.95
C HIS A 8 0.59 10.92 -4.84
N GLU A 9 0.56 11.87 -5.77
CA GLU A 9 -0.42 12.97 -5.81
C GLU A 9 -0.55 13.76 -4.48
N GLY A 10 0.57 13.98 -3.79
CA GLY A 10 0.59 14.73 -2.52
C GLY A 10 0.08 13.95 -1.31
N ILE A 11 -0.14 12.63 -1.45
CA ILE A 11 -0.48 11.72 -0.36
C ILE A 11 0.72 10.79 -0.10
N VAL A 12 1.07 10.62 1.18
CA VAL A 12 2.08 9.67 1.63
C VAL A 12 1.41 8.33 1.90
N TYR A 13 1.74 7.32 1.11
CA TYR A 13 1.29 5.95 1.31
C TYR A 13 2.38 5.18 2.06
N ALA A 14 2.00 4.51 3.14
CA ALA A 14 2.86 3.62 3.90
C ALA A 14 2.16 2.28 4.08
N THR A 15 2.95 1.21 4.08
CA THR A 15 2.44 -0.14 4.35
C THR A 15 2.94 -0.64 5.69
N ASP A 16 2.16 -1.49 6.33
CA ASP A 16 2.59 -2.26 7.49
C ASP A 16 2.64 -3.73 7.11
N HIS A 17 3.85 -4.27 6.99
CA HIS A 17 4.06 -5.69 6.72
C HIS A 17 3.46 -6.58 7.82
N ALA A 18 3.53 -6.17 9.10
CA ALA A 18 3.06 -7.02 10.19
C ALA A 18 1.56 -7.26 10.12
N THR A 19 0.79 -6.25 9.71
CA THR A 19 -0.68 -6.33 9.62
C THR A 19 -1.21 -6.46 8.19
N SER A 20 -0.35 -6.34 7.18
CA SER A 20 -0.70 -6.29 5.75
C SER A 20 -1.71 -5.17 5.43
N ARG A 21 -1.50 -3.99 6.00
CA ARG A 21 -2.38 -2.81 5.79
C ARG A 21 -1.65 -1.68 5.07
N PHE A 22 -2.43 -0.87 4.39
CA PHE A 22 -2.01 0.43 3.85
C PHE A 22 -2.55 1.56 4.73
N TYR A 23 -1.75 2.61 4.83
CA TYR A 23 -2.08 3.88 5.45
C TYR A 23 -1.74 4.99 4.47
N ALA A 24 -2.66 5.95 4.33
CA ALA A 24 -2.48 7.13 3.50
C ALA A 24 -2.55 8.36 4.38
N PHE A 25 -1.55 9.22 4.31
CA PHE A 25 -1.44 10.45 5.07
C PHE A 25 -1.33 11.64 4.13
N ASP A 26 -1.81 12.81 4.55
CA ASP A 26 -1.44 14.05 3.87
C ASP A 26 0.01 14.45 4.22
N LEU A 27 0.55 15.47 3.53
CA LEU A 27 1.94 15.92 3.73
C LEU A 27 2.22 16.51 5.12
N THR A 28 1.19 16.73 5.94
CA THR A 28 1.35 17.16 7.34
C THR A 28 1.42 15.97 8.31
N GLY A 29 1.25 14.75 7.80
CA GLY A 29 1.25 13.51 8.58
C GLY A 29 -0.11 13.14 9.16
N ARG A 30 -1.19 13.84 8.79
CA ARG A 30 -2.54 13.48 9.24
C ARG A 30 -3.04 12.29 8.43
N LEU A 31 -3.56 11.28 9.12
CA LEU A 31 -4.16 10.11 8.47
C LEU A 31 -5.39 10.50 7.66
N VAL A 32 -5.39 10.14 6.38
CA VAL A 32 -6.46 10.40 5.41
C VAL A 32 -7.29 9.14 5.19
N ARG A 33 -6.65 7.99 5.02
CA ARG A 33 -7.32 6.73 4.70
C ARG A 33 -6.51 5.53 5.17
N THR A 34 -7.20 4.41 5.40
CA THR A 34 -6.59 3.10 5.56
C THR A 34 -7.19 2.12 4.56
N LEU A 35 -6.42 1.12 4.17
CA LEU A 35 -6.90 0.01 3.37
C LEU A 35 -6.46 -1.31 4.01
N ASP A 36 -7.46 -2.15 4.30
CA ASP A 36 -7.25 -3.55 4.62
C ASP A 36 -7.11 -4.34 3.32
N THR A 37 -5.98 -5.01 3.14
CA THR A 37 -5.74 -5.80 1.92
C THR A 37 -6.47 -7.14 1.94
N GLY A 38 -6.96 -7.58 3.11
CA GLY A 38 -7.46 -8.94 3.33
C GLY A 38 -6.37 -10.02 3.26
N LEU A 39 -5.10 -9.64 3.09
CA LEU A 39 -3.99 -10.58 3.10
C LEU A 39 -3.65 -11.02 4.54
N PRO A 40 -3.09 -12.23 4.73
CA PRO A 40 -2.58 -12.65 6.02
C PRO A 40 -1.51 -11.69 6.58
N ALA A 41 -1.35 -11.67 7.90
CA ALA A 41 -0.24 -10.95 8.55
C ALA A 41 1.13 -11.39 7.96
N GLY A 42 1.99 -10.42 7.64
CA GLY A 42 3.31 -10.68 7.07
C GLY A 42 3.30 -11.16 5.62
N SER A 43 2.24 -10.90 4.86
CA SER A 43 2.17 -11.24 3.43
C SER A 43 2.50 -10.07 2.52
N LEU A 44 2.03 -8.87 2.88
CA LEU A 44 2.22 -7.66 2.09
C LEU A 44 3.70 -7.25 2.09
N ALA A 45 4.26 -7.00 0.91
CA ALA A 45 5.61 -6.47 0.75
C ALA A 45 5.63 -5.19 -0.09
N GLY A 46 6.51 -5.13 -1.09
CA GLY A 46 6.68 -3.96 -1.93
C GLY A 46 5.40 -3.58 -2.65
N PHE A 47 5.21 -2.27 -2.82
CA PHE A 47 4.16 -1.68 -3.62
C PHE A 47 4.71 -0.51 -4.44
N THR A 48 3.99 -0.13 -5.49
CA THR A 48 4.24 1.11 -6.22
C THR A 48 3.01 1.56 -7.00
N PHE A 49 2.92 2.85 -7.33
CA PHE A 49 1.97 3.32 -8.32
C PHE A 49 2.52 3.16 -9.73
N GLY A 50 1.76 2.50 -10.59
CA GLY A 50 2.09 2.35 -12.01
C GLY A 50 1.89 3.66 -12.79
N PRO A 51 2.43 3.76 -14.02
CA PRO A 51 2.21 4.92 -14.89
C PRO A 51 0.74 5.10 -15.30
N ASP A 52 -0.10 4.09 -15.08
CA ASP A 52 -1.55 4.13 -15.28
C ASP A 52 -2.33 4.62 -14.04
N GLY A 53 -1.63 5.14 -13.02
CA GLY A 53 -2.23 5.66 -11.77
C GLY A 53 -2.73 4.58 -10.81
N LYS A 54 -2.56 3.30 -11.14
CA LYS A 54 -3.05 2.19 -10.32
C LYS A 54 -2.00 1.76 -9.31
N LEU A 55 -2.44 1.30 -8.14
CA LEU A 55 -1.57 0.78 -7.10
C LEU A 55 -1.35 -0.72 -7.30
N TYR A 56 -0.08 -1.12 -7.36
CA TYR A 56 0.35 -2.52 -7.47
C TYR A 56 1.09 -2.92 -6.20
N PHE A 57 0.84 -4.11 -5.67
CA PHE A 57 1.55 -4.64 -4.51
C PHE A 57 1.69 -6.16 -4.54
N VAL A 58 2.67 -6.66 -3.80
CA VAL A 58 3.02 -8.09 -3.77
C VAL A 58 2.49 -8.76 -2.52
N ASP A 59 1.87 -9.93 -2.70
CA ASP A 59 1.67 -10.93 -1.67
C ASP A 59 2.82 -11.95 -1.73
N LEU A 60 3.73 -11.88 -0.76
CA LEU A 60 4.91 -12.75 -0.67
C LEU A 60 4.56 -14.22 -0.45
N ARG A 61 3.45 -14.53 0.24
CA ARG A 61 3.13 -15.92 0.61
C ARG A 61 2.48 -16.66 -0.53
N SER A 62 1.59 -16.00 -1.28
CA SER A 62 0.90 -16.63 -2.40
C SER A 62 1.60 -16.42 -3.75
N SER A 63 2.70 -15.67 -3.78
CA SER A 63 3.45 -15.33 -5.01
C SER A 63 2.55 -14.64 -6.05
N ARG A 64 1.78 -13.64 -5.61
CA ARG A 64 0.84 -12.89 -6.45
C ARG A 64 1.12 -11.41 -6.42
N VAL A 65 0.79 -10.75 -7.53
CA VAL A 65 0.71 -9.29 -7.63
C VAL A 65 -0.77 -8.91 -7.67
N TYR A 66 -1.15 -7.99 -6.79
CA TYR A 66 -2.46 -7.38 -6.77
C TYR A 66 -2.38 -6.00 -7.42
N ARG A 67 -3.48 -5.61 -8.06
CA ARG A 67 -3.70 -4.27 -8.60
C ARG A 67 -5.02 -3.74 -8.07
N ILE A 68 -5.01 -2.54 -7.52
CA ILE A 68 -6.24 -1.83 -7.16
C ILE A 68 -6.36 -0.55 -7.99
N ASP A 69 -7.60 -0.21 -8.30
CA ASP A 69 -7.95 1.09 -8.88
C ASP A 69 -8.34 2.01 -7.71
N PRO A 70 -7.48 2.99 -7.34
CA PRO A 70 -7.79 3.89 -6.25
C PRO A 70 -8.91 4.83 -6.71
N ILE A 71 -10.12 4.61 -6.21
CA ILE A 71 -11.19 5.59 -6.37
C ILE A 71 -10.87 6.74 -5.41
N LEU A 72 -10.49 7.90 -5.96
CA LEU A 72 -10.27 9.16 -5.24
C LEU A 72 -11.56 9.62 -4.54
#